data_AF-A0A1I1WBK9-F1
#
_entry.id   AF-A0A1I1WBK9-F1
#
_cell.length_a   1.000
_cell.length_b   1.000
_cell.length_c   1.000
_cell.angle_alpha   90.00
_cell.angle_beta   90.00
_cell.angle_gamma   90.00
#
_symmetry.space_group_name_H-M   'P 1'
#
loop_
_entity.id
_entity.type
_entity.pdbx_description
1 polymer ?
#
loop_
_entity_poly.entity_id
_entity_poly.type
_entity_poly.pdbx_seq_one_letter_code
_entity_poly.pdbx_strand_id
1 'polypeptide(L)' 'MAQSAFANDTAGAGFLARLGDGLTRGLTFLAENNPRYARIQQLNRISDAELEAQGTTRAEAVRHMFRDQFYL' A
#
# COMPACT_ATOMS: atom_id res chain seq x y z
N MET A 1 -24.06 -36.47 -25.69
CA MET A 1 -24.50 -35.19 -25.13
C MET A 1 -23.89 -35.03 -23.73
N ALA A 2 -22.77 -34.34 -23.59
CA ALA A 2 -22.13 -34.07 -22.30
C ALA A 2 -21.21 -32.83 -22.42
N GLN A 3 -21.81 -31.66 -22.61
CA GLN A 3 -21.12 -30.37 -22.60
C GLN A 3 -22.04 -29.33 -21.96
N SER A 4 -22.15 -29.30 -20.63
CA SER A 4 -22.95 -28.24 -19.96
C SER A 4 -22.55 -27.91 -18.51
N ALA A 5 -21.43 -28.40 -17.97
CA ALA A 5 -21.15 -28.31 -16.54
C ALA A 5 -20.07 -27.28 -16.10
N PHE A 6 -19.62 -26.36 -16.97
CA PHE A 6 -18.57 -25.38 -16.61
C PHE A 6 -19.00 -23.90 -16.74
N ALA A 7 -20.28 -23.62 -16.95
CA ALA A 7 -20.74 -22.27 -17.29
C ALA A 7 -21.00 -21.32 -16.11
N ASN A 8 -20.77 -21.73 -14.84
CA ASN A 8 -21.26 -20.95 -13.69
C ASN A 8 -20.19 -20.33 -12.76
N ASP A 9 -18.89 -20.58 -12.97
CA ASP A 9 -17.83 -20.00 -12.11
C ASP A 9 -17.34 -18.60 -12.54
N THR A 10 -17.62 -18.20 -13.78
CA THR A 10 -17.10 -16.94 -14.35
C THR A 10 -17.84 -15.69 -13.87
N ALA A 11 -19.13 -15.81 -13.53
CA ALA A 11 -19.93 -14.68 -13.04
C ALA A 11 -19.50 -14.22 -11.64
N GLY A 12 -19.27 -15.17 -10.72
CA GLY A 12 -18.75 -14.91 -9.38
C GLY A 12 -17.31 -14.37 -9.42
N ALA A 13 -16.46 -14.97 -10.26
CA ALA A 13 -15.10 -14.47 -10.49
C ALA A 13 -15.08 -13.03 -11.04
N GLY A 14 -15.99 -12.71 -11.98
CA GLY A 14 -16.12 -11.35 -12.54
C GLY A 14 -16.59 -10.30 -11.54
N PHE A 15 -17.45 -10.69 -10.58
CA PHE A 15 -17.88 -9.79 -9.51
C PHE A 15 -16.75 -9.53 -8.50
N LEU A 16 -16.06 -10.58 -8.05
CA LEU A 16 -14.92 -10.45 -7.12
C LEU A 16 -13.76 -9.66 -7.75
N ALA A 17 -13.49 -9.86 -9.04
CA ALA A 17 -12.49 -9.07 -9.77
C ALA A 17 -12.84 -7.58 -9.78
N ARG A 18 -14.10 -7.22 -10.04
CA ARG A 18 -14.55 -5.82 -10.03
C ARG A 18 -14.47 -5.18 -8.64
N LEU A 19 -14.77 -5.93 -7.58
CA LEU A 19 -14.61 -5.46 -6.21
C LEU A 19 -13.12 -5.24 -5.88
N GLY A 20 -12.25 -6.17 -6.27
CA GLY A 20 -10.79 -6.03 -6.10
C GLY A 20 -10.23 -4.82 -6.84
N ASP A 21 -10.65 -4.60 -8.08
CA ASP A 21 -10.25 -3.43 -8.88
C ASP A 21 -10.73 -2.12 -8.24
N GLY A 22 -11.96 -2.09 -7.72
CA GLY A 22 -12.48 -0.91 -7.01
C GLY A 22 -11.69 -0.60 -5.74
N LEU A 23 -11.38 -1.63 -4.94
CA LEU A 23 -10.61 -1.50 -3.71
C LEU A 23 -9.18 -1.00 -3.99
N THR A 24 -8.48 -1.59 -4.95
CA THR A 24 -7.12 -1.18 -5.32
C THR A 24 -7.08 0.26 -5.80
N ARG A 25 -8.00 0.67 -6.68
CA ARG A 25 -8.11 2.07 -7.12
C ARG A 25 -8.39 3.03 -5.97
N GLY A 26 -9.29 2.66 -5.05
CA GLY A 26 -9.58 3.47 -3.86
C GLY A 26 -8.36 3.64 -2.96
N LEU A 27 -7.62 2.57 -2.70
CA LEU A 27 -6.39 2.61 -1.91
C LEU A 27 -5.30 3.43 -2.61
N THR A 28 -5.12 3.28 -3.92
CA THR A 28 -4.20 4.10 -4.72
C THR A 28 -4.56 5.57 -4.64
N PHE A 29 -5.84 5.94 -4.79
CA PHE A 29 -6.28 7.32 -4.68
C PHE A 29 -5.97 7.90 -3.30
N LEU A 30 -6.27 7.17 -2.22
CA LEU A 30 -5.94 7.59 -0.86
C LEU A 30 -4.43 7.73 -0.65
N ALA A 31 -3.63 6.84 -1.23
CA ALA A 31 -2.17 6.87 -1.14
C ALA A 31 -1.57 8.07 -1.90
N GLU A 32 -2.00 8.30 -3.14
CA GLU A 32 -1.52 9.40 -3.99
C GLU A 32 -1.89 10.78 -3.43
N ASN A 33 -3.07 10.92 -2.83
CA ASN A 33 -3.54 12.19 -2.28
C ASN A 33 -3.07 12.44 -0.84
N ASN A 34 -2.39 11.48 -0.20
CA ASN A 34 -1.93 11.63 1.17
C ASN A 34 -0.44 12.02 1.22
N PRO A 35 -0.09 13.25 1.64
CA PRO A 35 1.30 13.68 1.74
C PRO A 35 2.12 12.85 2.73
N ARG A 36 1.48 12.14 3.68
CA ARG A 36 2.16 11.19 4.58
C ARG A 36 2.72 9.99 3.81
N TYR A 37 1.98 9.49 2.82
CA TYR A 37 2.38 8.32 2.06
C TYR A 37 3.60 8.62 1.18
N ALA A 38 3.67 9.81 0.59
CA ALA A 38 4.85 10.27 -0.15
C ALA A 38 6.12 10.29 0.72
N ARG A 39 6.01 10.70 1.99
CA ARG A 39 7.14 10.68 2.95
C ARG A 39 7.53 9.26 3.36
N ILE A 40 6.56 8.39 3.59
CA ILE A 40 6.82 6.95 3.87
C ILE A 40 7.56 6.32 2.69
N GLN A 41 7.14 6.60 1.45
CA GLN A 41 7.84 6.11 0.27
C GLN A 41 9.27 6.63 0.19
N GLN A 42 9.51 7.91 0.48
CA GLN A 42 10.89 8.43 0.53
C GLN A 42 11.73 7.68 1.56
N LEU A 43 11.20 7.45 2.76
CA LEU A 43 11.92 6.71 3.79
C LEU A 43 12.17 5.26 3.36
N ASN A 44 11.18 4.58 2.78
CA ASN A 44 11.31 3.19 2.33
C ASN A 44 12.29 3.00 1.16
N ARG A 45 12.64 4.06 0.43
CA ARG A 45 13.70 4.00 -0.61
C ARG A 45 15.11 3.99 -0.02
N ILE A 46 15.28 4.45 1.22
CA ILE A 46 16.57 4.44 1.91
C ILE A 46 16.73 3.09 2.58
N SER A 47 17.84 2.40 2.33
CA SER A 47 18.14 1.11 2.96
C SER A 47 18.56 1.26 4.42
N ASP A 48 18.47 0.18 5.21
CA ASP A 48 18.92 0.24 6.61
C ASP A 48 20.43 0.50 6.71
N ALA A 49 21.24 -0.03 5.79
CA ALA A 49 22.69 0.23 5.75
C ALA A 49 23.03 1.71 5.49
N GLU A 50 22.24 2.39 4.65
CA GLU A 50 22.39 3.83 4.42
C GLU A 50 21.95 4.65 5.63
N LEU A 51 20.89 4.22 6.34
CA LEU A 51 20.49 4.85 7.60
C LEU A 51 21.59 4.70 8.66
N GLU A 52 22.19 3.53 8.78
CA GLU A 52 23.31 3.28 9.68
C GLU A 52 24.53 4.15 9.32
N ALA A 53 24.83 4.30 8.03
CA ALA A 53 25.89 5.21 7.55
C ALA A 53 25.61 6.68 7.90
N GLN A 54 24.33 7.08 7.99
CA GLN A 54 23.89 8.39 8.46
C GLN A 54 23.86 8.50 10.00
N GLY A 55 24.22 7.43 10.73
CA GLY A 55 24.19 7.39 12.18
C GLY A 55 22.78 7.38 12.78
N THR A 56 21.79 6.90 12.03
CA THR A 56 20.39 6.85 12.45
C THR A 56 19.81 5.44 12.31
N THR A 57 18.67 5.19 12.96
CA THR A 57 17.93 3.94 12.80
C THR A 57 16.62 4.19 12.07
N ARG A 58 16.02 3.14 11.50
CA ARG A 58 14.68 3.22 10.89
C ARG A 58 13.66 3.84 11.84
N ALA A 59 13.67 3.42 13.11
CA ALA A 59 12.75 3.91 14.13
C ALA A 59 12.98 5.40 14.45
N GLU A 60 14.24 5.83 14.56
CA GLU A 60 14.63 7.23 14.77
C GLU A 60 14.17 8.11 13.59
N ALA A 61 14.40 7.65 12.36
CA ALA A 61 14.02 8.34 11.15
C ALA A 61 12.48 8.49 11.02
N VAL A 62 11.72 7.43 11.32
CA VAL A 62 10.24 7.50 11.39
C VAL A 62 9.82 8.50 12.47
N ARG A 63 10.40 8.41 13.67
CA ARG A 63 10.06 9.28 14.79
C ARG A 63 10.34 10.74 14.45
N HIS A 64 11.47 11.04 13.81
CA HIS A 64 11.81 12.38 13.34
C HIS A 64 10.82 12.88 12.28
N MET A 65 10.49 12.05 11.28
CA MET A 65 9.60 12.38 10.17
C MET A 65 8.15 12.69 10.60
N PHE A 66 7.72 12.12 11.73
CA PHE A 66 6.37 12.30 12.27
C PHE A 66 6.31 12.96 13.65
N ARG A 67 7.43 13.51 14.15
CA ARG A 67 7.52 14.09 15.50
C ARG A 67 6.46 15.17 15.74
N ASP A 68 6.16 15.97 14.71
CA ASP A 68 5.23 17.09 14.77
C ASP A 68 3.75 16.64 14.72
N GLN A 69 3.49 15.33 14.59
CA GLN A 69 2.13 14.76 14.48
C GLN A 69 1.72 13.92 15.70
N PHE A 70 2.60 13.72 16.69
CA PHE A 70 2.27 13.10 17.99
C PHE A 70 1.61 14.10 18.96
N TYR A 71 0.54 14.75 18.51
CA TYR A 71 -0.41 15.42 19.40
C TYR A 71 -1.78 14.76 19.21
N LEU A 72 -2.08 13.79 20.07
CA LEU A 72 -3.42 13.25 20.31
C LEU A 72 -3.68 13.32 21.81
#